data_AF-A0A850BDL3-F1
#
_entry.id   AF-A0A850BDL3-F1
#
_cell.length_a   1.000
_cell.length_b   1.000
_cell.length_c   1.000
_cell.angle_alpha   90.00
_cell.angle_beta   90.00
_cell.angle_gamma   90.00
#
_symmetry.space_group_name_H-M   'P 1'
#
loop_
_entity.id
_entity.type
_entity.pdbx_description
1 polymer ?
#
loop_
_entity_poly.entity_id
_entity_poly.type
_entity_poly.pdbx_seq_one_letter_code
_entity_poly.pdbx_strand_id
1 'polypeptide(L)'
;MPTDDPLAVFGRKVRRLRGARRMSIPDLSARSGLSPVNIMSIEGGEGVLSVSVIRSLAKGLGVQPDELLRGLPMLSLTAETQHLFSASTFVSSVEGLRGLRSRPRAEGRPPKFAGSRMPRSRAGEVALLSVLREAAVKRPPVS
;
A
#
# COMPACT_ATOMS: atom_id res chain seq x y z
N MET A 1 4.63 -24.28 1.71
CA MET A 1 3.31 -23.59 1.69
C MET A 1 3.57 -22.12 1.87
N PRO A 2 2.94 -21.19 1.13
CA PRO A 2 3.31 -19.78 1.17
C PRO A 2 2.96 -19.20 2.55
N THR A 3 3.93 -19.24 3.45
CA THR A 3 3.86 -18.75 4.83
C THR A 3 3.74 -17.22 4.91
N ASP A 4 3.90 -16.55 3.77
CA ASP A 4 4.04 -15.11 3.65
C ASP A 4 2.81 -14.41 3.06
N ASP A 5 1.71 -15.13 2.77
CA ASP A 5 0.47 -14.46 2.36
C ASP A 5 -0.06 -13.57 3.50
N PRO A 6 -0.13 -12.23 3.30
CA PRO A 6 -0.58 -11.31 4.32
C PRO A 6 -1.98 -11.61 4.84
N LEU A 7 -2.89 -12.11 3.98
CA LEU A 7 -4.26 -12.45 4.39
C LEU A 7 -4.28 -13.67 5.29
N ALA A 8 -3.55 -14.73 4.94
CA ALA A 8 -3.40 -15.91 5.81
C ALA A 8 -2.76 -15.56 7.17
N VAL A 9 -1.75 -14.68 7.20
CA VAL A 9 -1.14 -14.22 8.46
C VAL A 9 -2.14 -13.42 9.29
N PHE A 10 -2.88 -12.51 8.66
CA PHE A 10 -3.93 -11.72 9.30
C PHE A 10 -5.02 -12.62 9.90
N GLY A 11 -5.53 -13.57 9.12
CA GLY A 11 -6.57 -14.52 9.54
C GLY A 11 -6.16 -15.35 10.76
N ARG A 12 -4.95 -15.92 10.75
CA ARG A 12 -4.40 -16.64 11.90
C ARG A 12 -4.33 -15.78 13.15
N LYS A 13 -3.98 -14.49 13.00
CA LYS A 13 -3.91 -13.56 14.12
C LYS A 13 -5.27 -13.23 14.70
N VAL A 14 -6.28 -13.01 13.85
CA VAL A 14 -7.69 -12.85 14.28
C VAL A 14 -8.14 -14.07 15.07
N ARG A 15 -7.93 -15.28 14.53
CA ARG A 15 -8.29 -16.54 15.21
C ARG A 15 -7.60 -16.68 16.56
N ARG A 16 -6.32 -16.35 16.66
CA ARG A 16 -5.54 -16.38 17.91
C ARG A 16 -6.11 -15.40 18.95
N LEU A 17 -6.40 -14.16 18.56
CA LEU A 17 -6.95 -13.14 19.46
C LEU A 17 -8.36 -13.50 19.93
N ARG A 18 -9.18 -14.10 19.04
CA ARG A 18 -10.50 -14.62 19.36
C ARG A 18 -10.40 -15.77 20.37
N GLY A 19 -9.53 -16.75 20.11
CA GLY A 19 -9.29 -17.89 21.00
C GLY A 19 -8.77 -17.49 22.38
N ALA A 20 -7.83 -16.54 22.44
CA ALA A 20 -7.33 -15.99 23.71
C ALA A 20 -8.43 -15.35 24.57
N ARG A 21 -9.51 -14.88 23.94
CA ARG A 21 -10.69 -14.28 24.60
C ARG A 21 -11.84 -15.26 24.76
N ARG A 22 -11.63 -16.55 24.48
CA ARG A 22 -12.64 -17.62 24.56
C ARG A 22 -13.92 -17.32 23.78
N MET A 23 -13.81 -16.57 22.70
CA MET A 23 -14.95 -16.24 21.84
C MET A 23 -15.16 -17.33 20.78
N SER A 24 -16.40 -17.74 20.57
CA SER A 24 -16.80 -18.48 19.37
C SER A 24 -16.92 -17.56 18.15
N ILE A 25 -17.06 -18.12 16.94
CA ILE A 25 -17.33 -17.32 15.74
C ILE A 25 -18.65 -16.53 15.88
N PRO A 26 -19.76 -17.13 16.37
CA PRO A 26 -20.99 -16.38 16.68
C PRO A 26 -20.78 -15.22 17.66
N ASP A 27 -19.95 -15.39 18.70
CA ASP A 27 -19.69 -14.31 19.65
C ASP A 27 -18.96 -13.13 19.00
N LEU A 28 -17.94 -13.42 18.19
CA LEU A 28 -17.23 -12.38 17.45
C LEU A 28 -18.13 -11.73 16.40
N SER A 29 -19.00 -12.50 15.75
CA SER A 29 -20.00 -11.99 14.80
C SER A 29 -20.91 -10.96 15.46
N ALA A 30 -21.54 -11.33 16.58
CA ALA A 30 -22.41 -10.43 17.34
C ALA A 30 -21.70 -9.14 17.78
N ARG A 31 -20.44 -9.25 18.23
CA ARG A 31 -19.66 -8.09 18.71
C ARG A 31 -19.11 -7.19 17.61
N SER A 32 -18.76 -7.75 16.46
CA SER A 32 -18.18 -7.02 15.32
C SER A 32 -19.24 -6.51 14.34
N GLY A 33 -20.44 -7.09 14.34
CA GLY A 33 -21.47 -6.83 13.33
C GLY A 33 -21.17 -7.45 11.97
N LEU A 34 -20.21 -8.39 11.88
CA LEU A 34 -19.87 -9.12 10.68
C LEU A 34 -20.60 -10.47 10.65
N SER A 35 -20.88 -11.01 9.47
CA SER A 35 -21.50 -12.34 9.38
C SER A 35 -20.52 -13.44 9.82
N PRO A 36 -21.02 -14.58 10.37
CA PRO A 36 -20.17 -15.71 10.76
C PRO A 36 -19.35 -16.26 9.59
N VAL A 37 -19.94 -16.31 8.39
CA VAL A 37 -19.25 -16.74 7.17
C VAL A 37 -18.09 -15.81 6.83
N ASN A 38 -18.29 -14.50 6.92
CA ASN A 38 -17.23 -13.53 6.65
C ASN A 38 -16.06 -13.69 7.65
N ILE A 39 -16.36 -13.88 8.94
CA ILE A 39 -15.32 -14.17 9.94
C ILE A 39 -14.57 -15.46 9.63
N MET A 40 -15.27 -16.51 9.18
CA MET A 40 -14.65 -17.79 8.82
C MET A 40 -13.71 -17.65 7.63
N SER A 41 -14.13 -16.95 6.56
CA SER A 41 -13.29 -16.65 5.40
C SER A 41 -12.07 -15.82 5.79
N ILE A 42 -12.26 -14.80 6.64
CA ILE A 42 -11.16 -13.97 7.14
C ILE A 42 -10.17 -14.79 7.95
N GLU A 43 -10.63 -15.65 8.86
CA GLU A 43 -9.74 -16.54 9.64
C GLU A 43 -9.02 -17.57 8.76
N GLY A 44 -9.61 -17.94 7.61
CA GLY A 44 -9.00 -18.76 6.57
C GLY A 44 -7.98 -18.02 5.70
N GLY A 45 -7.95 -16.69 5.75
CA GLY A 45 -7.11 -15.87 4.87
C GLY A 45 -7.69 -15.67 3.47
N GLU A 46 -9.00 -15.81 3.30
CA GLU A 46 -9.68 -15.74 2.01
C GLU A 46 -10.41 -14.40 1.83
N GLY A 47 -10.53 -13.95 0.57
CA GLY A 47 -11.35 -12.80 0.19
C GLY A 47 -10.62 -11.45 0.19
N VAL A 48 -11.39 -10.37 0.29
CA VAL A 48 -10.88 -8.99 0.26
C VAL A 48 -11.19 -8.31 1.59
N LEU A 49 -10.16 -7.76 2.24
CA LEU A 49 -10.29 -7.02 3.49
C LEU A 49 -10.38 -5.52 3.23
N SER A 50 -11.50 -4.92 3.60
CA SER A 50 -11.63 -3.47 3.66
C SER A 50 -11.21 -2.92 5.02
N VAL A 51 -10.88 -1.63 5.06
CA VAL A 51 -10.58 -0.91 6.31
C VAL A 51 -11.78 -0.94 7.27
N SER A 52 -13.01 -0.90 6.75
CA SER A 52 -14.22 -1.00 7.58
C SER A 52 -14.33 -2.35 8.28
N VAL A 53 -14.01 -3.45 7.59
CA VAL A 53 -13.97 -4.80 8.17
C VAL A 53 -12.91 -4.91 9.27
N ILE A 54 -11.70 -4.38 9.04
CA ILE A 54 -10.62 -4.36 10.04
C ILE A 54 -11.07 -3.62 11.30
N ARG A 55 -11.71 -2.46 11.15
CA ARG A 55 -12.25 -1.68 12.28
C ARG A 55 -13.33 -2.46 13.04
N SER A 56 -14.25 -3.11 12.33
CA SER A 56 -15.30 -3.93 12.94
C SER A 56 -14.74 -5.11 13.72
N LEU A 57 -13.73 -5.80 13.17
CA LEU A 57 -13.03 -6.88 13.88
C LEU A 57 -12.30 -6.36 15.12
N ALA A 58 -11.58 -5.24 15.01
CA ALA A 58 -10.86 -4.62 16.12
C ALA A 58 -11.83 -4.27 17.26
N LYS A 59 -12.97 -3.65 16.93
CA LYS A 59 -14.06 -3.39 17.88
C LYS A 59 -14.58 -4.69 18.51
N GLY A 60 -14.86 -5.71 17.71
CA GLY A 60 -15.37 -7.00 18.20
C GLY A 60 -14.40 -7.68 19.15
N LEU A 61 -13.10 -7.64 18.85
CA LEU A 61 -12.02 -8.22 19.65
C LEU A 61 -11.61 -7.33 20.84
N GLY A 62 -12.01 -6.06 20.88
CA GLY A 62 -11.57 -5.13 21.91
C GLY A 62 -10.08 -4.82 21.83
N VAL A 63 -9.56 -4.63 20.61
CA VAL A 63 -8.18 -4.23 20.32
C VAL A 63 -8.16 -3.00 19.44
N GLN A 64 -7.00 -2.37 19.31
CA GLN A 64 -6.81 -1.31 18.33
C GLN A 64 -6.59 -1.89 16.92
N PRO A 65 -7.01 -1.21 15.84
CA PRO A 65 -6.81 -1.70 14.48
C PRO A 65 -5.33 -1.95 14.12
N ASP A 66 -4.40 -1.15 14.64
CA ASP A 66 -2.96 -1.33 14.42
C ASP A 66 -2.46 -2.63 15.03
N GLU A 67 -3.05 -3.08 16.16
CA GLU A 67 -2.71 -4.35 16.77
C GLU A 67 -3.02 -5.49 15.82
N LEU A 68 -4.07 -5.42 14.99
CA LEU A 68 -4.34 -6.44 13.97
C LEU A 68 -3.31 -6.42 12.85
N LEU A 69 -2.90 -5.23 12.41
CA LEU A 69 -1.99 -5.04 11.26
C LEU A 69 -0.51 -5.23 11.59
N ARG A 70 -0.12 -5.14 12.86
CA ARG A 70 1.28 -5.22 13.29
C ARG A 70 1.93 -6.58 12.95
N GLY A 71 3.11 -6.56 12.35
CA GLY A 71 3.85 -7.80 12.06
C GLY A 71 3.22 -8.67 10.97
N LEU A 72 2.30 -8.10 10.18
CA LEU A 72 2.04 -8.66 8.85
C LEU A 72 3.35 -8.60 8.06
N PRO A 73 3.66 -9.64 7.26
CA PRO A 73 4.77 -9.53 6.32
C PRO A 73 4.52 -8.27 5.50
N MET A 74 5.55 -7.43 5.39
CA MET A 74 5.47 -6.25 4.53
C MET A 74 4.85 -6.71 3.22
N LEU A 75 3.79 -6.03 2.79
CA LEU A 75 3.32 -6.13 1.40
C LEU A 75 4.60 -6.12 0.59
N SER A 76 4.94 -7.24 -0.07
CA SER A 76 6.15 -7.25 -0.85
C SER A 76 5.88 -6.23 -1.93
N LEU A 77 6.37 -5.01 -1.72
CA LEU A 77 6.70 -4.09 -2.76
C LEU A 77 7.44 -4.99 -3.74
N THR A 78 6.79 -5.28 -4.87
CA THR A 78 7.39 -6.11 -5.92
C THR A 78 8.81 -5.62 -6.10
N ALA A 79 9.76 -6.50 -6.42
CA ALA A 79 11.18 -6.11 -6.52
C ALA A 79 11.39 -4.79 -7.30
N GLU A 80 10.52 -4.50 -8.26
CA GLU A 80 10.42 -3.24 -9.00
C GLU A 80 10.25 -1.96 -8.14
N THR A 81 9.51 -2.01 -7.04
CA THR A 81 9.24 -0.87 -6.15
C THR A 81 10.20 -0.77 -4.95
N GLN A 82 10.99 -1.81 -4.67
CA GLN A 82 12.02 -1.78 -3.61
C GLN A 82 13.11 -0.75 -3.90
N HIS A 83 13.45 -0.49 -5.16
CA HIS A 83 14.44 0.52 -5.53
C HIS A 83 13.98 1.96 -5.29
N LEU A 84 12.68 2.23 -5.32
CA LEU A 84 12.13 3.58 -5.09
C LEU A 84 12.21 4.00 -3.62
N PHE A 85 12.28 3.03 -2.70
CA PHE A 85 12.30 3.24 -1.26
C PHE A 85 13.66 2.93 -0.63
N SER A 86 14.73 2.78 -1.41
CA SER A 86 16.07 2.72 -0.84
C SER A 86 16.34 4.00 -0.06
N ALA A 87 16.45 3.86 1.26
CA ALA A 87 16.79 4.94 2.18
C ALA A 87 18.12 5.63 1.81
N SER A 88 18.96 5.02 0.97
CA SER A 88 20.19 5.64 0.45
C SER A 88 19.92 6.82 -0.50
N THR A 89 18.75 6.90 -1.13
CA THR A 89 18.39 8.04 -1.99
C THR A 89 17.71 9.16 -1.21
N PHE A 90 17.10 8.84 -0.05
CA PHE A 90 16.38 9.82 0.75
C PHE A 90 17.26 10.55 1.78
N VAL A 91 18.28 9.89 2.35
CA VAL A 91 19.18 10.51 3.34
C VAL A 91 20.04 11.63 2.72
N SER A 92 20.35 11.56 1.41
CA SER A 92 21.09 12.63 0.72
C SER A 92 20.27 13.90 0.43
N SER A 93 18.94 13.89 0.60
CA SER A 93 18.10 15.08 0.33
C SER A 93 17.94 16.00 1.56
N VAL A 94 17.98 15.45 2.78
CA VAL A 94 17.84 16.25 3.99
C VAL A 94 19.13 17.01 4.33
N GLU A 95 20.30 16.45 4.00
CA GLU A 95 21.57 17.19 4.10
C GLU A 95 21.68 18.31 3.05
N GLY A 96 21.17 18.08 1.82
CA GLY A 96 21.11 19.10 0.77
C GLY A 96 20.21 20.30 1.12
N LEU A 97 19.18 20.09 1.95
CA LEU A 97 18.25 21.15 2.39
C LEU A 97 18.80 22.01 3.54
N ARG A 98 19.85 21.59 4.26
CA ARG A 98 20.49 22.44 5.28
C ARG A 98 21.27 23.61 4.67
N GLY A 99 21.71 23.50 3.41
CA GLY A 99 22.39 24.58 2.68
C GLY A 99 21.48 25.69 2.13
N LEU A 100 20.15 25.53 2.18
CA LEU A 100 19.20 26.46 1.58
C LEU A 100 18.83 27.66 2.47
N ARG A 101 19.34 27.75 3.71
CA ARG A 101 19.10 28.90 4.60
C ARG A 101 20.16 30.00 4.54
N SER A 102 21.10 29.93 3.60
CA SER A 102 22.19 30.92 3.48
C SER A 102 22.43 31.34 2.03
N ARG A 103 21.38 31.78 1.32
CA ARG A 103 21.59 32.63 0.14
C ARG A 103 21.43 34.09 0.56
N PRO A 104 22.48 34.94 0.44
CA PRO A 104 22.27 36.38 0.53
C PRO A 104 21.27 36.79 -0.55
N ARG A 105 20.36 37.68 -0.17
CA ARG A 105 19.36 38.28 -1.05
C ARG A 105 20.09 39.00 -2.19
N ALA A 106 20.27 38.32 -3.32
CA ALA A 106 20.75 38.95 -4.53
C ALA A 106 19.66 39.92 -5.00
N GLU A 107 19.92 41.21 -4.84
CA GLU A 107 19.20 42.27 -5.53
C GLU A 107 19.34 42.02 -7.04
N GLY A 108 18.23 41.62 -7.67
CA GLY A 108 18.22 41.30 -9.08
C GLY A 108 16.80 41.00 -9.53
N ARG A 109 16.26 41.90 -10.36
CA ARG A 109 14.93 41.88 -10.96
C ARG A 109 14.50 40.46 -11.42
N PRO A 110 13.27 40.00 -11.13
CA PRO A 110 12.83 38.69 -11.58
C PRO A 110 12.86 38.59 -13.12
N PRO A 111 13.20 37.42 -13.69
CA PRO A 111 13.15 37.22 -15.13
C PRO A 111 11.69 37.34 -15.61
N LYS A 112 11.49 38.07 -16.71
CA LYS A 112 10.19 38.19 -17.37
C LYS A 112 9.81 36.83 -17.97
N PHE A 113 8.75 36.20 -17.47
CA PHE A 113 8.18 35.01 -18.09
C PHE A 113 7.55 35.41 -19.44
N ALA A 114 8.21 35.03 -20.54
CA ALA A 114 7.62 35.05 -21.87
C ALA A 114 6.55 33.94 -21.93
N GLY A 115 5.29 34.32 -22.07
CA GLY A 115 4.17 33.39 -22.11
C GLY A 115 4.21 32.50 -23.35
N SER A 116 4.41 31.20 -23.15
CA SER A 116 4.12 30.17 -24.16
C SER A 116 2.77 29.53 -23.84
N ARG A 117 1.76 29.83 -24.68
CA ARG A 117 0.46 29.17 -24.71
C ARG A 117 0.64 27.67 -24.98
N MET A 118 0.08 26.82 -24.12
CA MET A 118 -0.04 25.37 -24.38
C MET A 118 -1.10 25.12 -25.47
N PRO A 119 -0.79 24.35 -26.53
CA PRO A 119 -1.80 23.90 -27.47
C PRO A 119 -2.59 22.72 -26.88
N ARG A 120 -3.91 22.87 -26.80
CA ARG A 120 -4.82 21.75 -26.52
C ARG A 120 -4.94 20.91 -27.79
N SER A 121 -4.35 19.71 -27.81
CA SER A 121 -4.59 18.73 -28.88
C SER A 121 -4.57 17.29 -28.36
N ARG A 122 -5.57 16.53 -28.80
CA ARG A 122 -5.92 15.13 -28.47
C ARG A 122 -4.90 14.06 -28.93
N ALA A 123 -3.71 14.46 -29.35
CA ALA A 123 -2.72 13.54 -29.95
C ALA A 123 -1.91 12.71 -28.93
N GLY A 124 -1.97 13.02 -27.63
CA GLY A 124 -1.19 12.31 -26.60
C GLY A 124 -1.70 10.91 -26.22
N GLU A 125 -2.96 10.59 -26.55
CA GLU A 125 -3.62 9.34 -26.14
C GLU A 125 -3.23 8.14 -27.01
N VAL A 126 -2.81 8.40 -28.27
CA VAL A 126 -2.47 7.34 -29.23
C VAL A 126 -1.04 6.82 -29.06
N ALA A 127 -0.15 7.59 -28.44
CA ALA A 127 1.25 7.21 -28.23
C ALA A 127 1.43 6.19 -27.09
N LEU A 128 0.49 6.09 -26.15
CA LEU A 128 0.59 5.14 -25.03
C LEU A 128 0.27 3.70 -25.46
N LEU A 129 -0.63 3.54 -26.43
CA LEU A 129 -1.11 2.23 -26.90
C LEU A 129 -0.12 1.50 -27.80
N SER A 130 0.76 2.22 -28.51
CA SER A 130 1.83 1.60 -29.32
C SER A 130 2.95 1.03 -28.45
N VAL A 131 3.34 1.72 -27.38
CA VAL A 131 4.41 1.28 -26.46
C VAL A 131 3.98 0.02 -25.68
N LEU A 132 2.71 -0.08 -25.27
CA LEU A 132 2.21 -1.24 -24.53
C LEU A 132 2.10 -2.52 -25.38
N ARG A 133 2.01 -2.40 -26.71
CA ARG A 133 1.91 -3.56 -27.61
C ARG A 133 3.27 -4.20 -27.90
N GLU A 134 4.35 -3.42 -27.83
CA GLU A 134 5.71 -3.89 -28.10
C GLU A 134 6.30 -4.68 -26.91
N ALA A 135 5.88 -4.37 -25.68
CA ALA A 135 6.32 -5.06 -24.47
C ALA A 135 5.75 -6.49 -24.31
N ALA A 136 4.71 -6.86 -25.06
CA ALA A 136 4.04 -8.15 -24.93
C ALA A 136 4.67 -9.30 -25.77
N VAL A 137 5.55 -9.00 -26.73
CA VAL A 137 6.01 -9.99 -27.73
C VAL A 137 7.38 -10.60 -27.42
N LYS A 138 8.16 -10.03 -26.48
CA LYS A 138 9.47 -10.57 -26.08
C LYS A 138 9.42 -11.26 -24.70
N ARG A 139 8.87 -12.46 -24.64
CA ARG A 139 9.24 -13.45 -23.60
C ARG A 139 9.90 -14.64 -24.30
N PRO A 140 11.18 -14.95 -24.02
CA PRO A 140 11.78 -16.18 -24.54
C PRO A 140 11.15 -17.39 -23.83
N PRO A 141 11.04 -18.55 -24.50
CA PRO A 141 10.57 -19.78 -23.86
C PRO A 141 11.57 -20.22 -22.79
N VAL A 142 11.05 -20.66 -21.65
CA VAL A 142 11.84 -21.32 -20.60
C VAL A 142 11.93 -22.80 -20.99
N SER A 143 13.17 -23.25 -21.23
CA SER A 143 13.69 -24.61 -21.43
C SER A 143 12.80 -25.68 -22.07
#